data_AF-A0A841JNZ1-F1
#
_entry.id   AF-A0A841JNZ1-F1
#
_cell.length_a   1.000
_cell.length_b   1.000
_cell.length_c   1.000
_cell.angle_alpha   90.00
_cell.angle_beta   90.00
_cell.angle_gamma   90.00
#
_symmetry.space_group_name_H-M   'P 1'
#
loop_
_entity.id
_entity.type
_entity.pdbx_description
1 polymer ?
#
loop_
_entity_poly.entity_id
_entity_poly.type
_entity_poly.pdbx_seq_one_letter_code
_entity_poly.pdbx_strand_id
1 'polypeptide(L)'
;MSEMGRKLLIIRRQRKLSLRQVEKLTTTIAQKYGDKSRRISASWLGRVERENHSIAHKWLESLKEVYGVTHEELTDDLIPESKATRSLHHQLPDIPAAVLKGLAGLGASLLPPESWLAYFPTTTLLPPLAQTEGSSPARKRPRNTEYLYGILGASDNTLIPFVQPGAIVEIDSSIHKIDSGRVFRSIFERPIYFLRSHDGYHCGWCELDLKQEWLTLVPSAMSMVSYQRWRYRGEIEIVGMVNRVLTRLGFPRKTRLDYTSPDEHSNST
;
A
#
# COMPACT_ATOMS: atom_id res chain seq x y z
N MET A 1 -15.09 21.53 25.04
CA MET A 1 -14.19 20.35 25.09
C MET A 1 -14.91 19.03 25.44
N SER A 2 -16.25 18.98 25.59
CA SER A 2 -16.98 17.83 26.18
C SER A 2 -17.65 16.88 25.16
N GLU A 3 -17.33 16.98 23.87
CA GLU A 3 -17.98 16.17 22.82
C GLU A 3 -17.00 15.31 22.01
N MET A 4 -15.71 15.35 22.34
CA MET A 4 -14.67 14.68 21.53
C MET A 4 -14.92 13.17 21.43
N GLY A 5 -15.29 12.51 22.53
CA GLY A 5 -15.64 11.08 22.53
C GLY A 5 -16.80 10.74 21.59
N ARG A 6 -17.86 11.55 21.58
CA ARG A 6 -19.02 11.40 20.69
C ARG A 6 -18.65 11.66 19.23
N LYS A 7 -17.84 12.68 18.96
CA LYS A 7 -17.33 12.97 17.60
C LYS A 7 -16.51 11.80 17.06
N LEU A 8 -15.59 11.24 17.86
CA LEU A 8 -14.81 10.07 17.47
C LEU A 8 -15.69 8.84 17.18
N LEU A 9 -16.75 8.63 17.97
CA LEU A 9 -17.74 7.57 17.72
C LEU A 9 -18.46 7.76 16.37
N ILE A 10 -18.91 8.98 16.07
CA ILE A 10 -19.59 9.31 14.82
C ILE A 10 -18.66 9.02 13.63
N ILE A 11 -17.42 9.54 13.67
CA ILE A 11 -16.43 9.34 12.62
C ILE A 11 -16.13 7.85 12.43
N ARG A 12 -15.87 7.11 13.52
CA ARG A 12 -15.58 5.67 13.44
C ARG A 12 -16.72 4.90 12.77
N ARG A 13 -17.98 5.24 13.09
CA ARG A 13 -19.17 4.62 12.48
C ARG A 13 -19.31 4.99 11.01
N GLN A 14 -19.07 6.25 10.64
CA GLN A 14 -19.06 6.69 9.24
C GLN A 14 -18.02 5.93 8.41
N ARG A 15 -16.82 5.73 8.97
CA ARG A 15 -15.74 4.93 8.38
C ARG A 15 -15.96 3.42 8.44
N LYS A 16 -17.04 2.94 9.08
CA LYS A 16 -17.37 1.52 9.30
C LYS A 16 -16.25 0.72 9.98
N LEU A 17 -15.50 1.36 10.87
CA LEU A 17 -14.40 0.71 11.60
C LEU A 17 -14.92 0.12 12.93
N SER A 18 -14.56 -1.13 13.20
CA SER A 18 -14.75 -1.75 14.52
C SER A 18 -13.69 -1.26 15.51
N LEU A 19 -13.99 -1.34 16.82
CA LEU A 19 -13.03 -1.01 17.87
C LEU A 19 -11.74 -1.84 17.77
N ARG A 20 -11.85 -3.13 17.39
CA ARG A 20 -10.71 -4.03 17.20
C ARG A 20 -9.85 -3.62 16.00
N GLN A 21 -10.45 -3.16 14.91
CA GLN A 21 -9.71 -2.62 13.76
C GLN A 21 -8.93 -1.37 14.15
N VAL A 22 -9.53 -0.46 14.92
CA VAL A 22 -8.83 0.74 15.41
C VAL A 22 -7.65 0.35 16.32
N GLU A 23 -7.81 -0.63 17.20
CA GLU A 23 -6.69 -1.13 18.02
C GLU A 23 -5.57 -1.72 17.16
N LYS A 24 -5.90 -2.52 16.14
CA LYS A 24 -4.92 -3.07 15.20
C LYS A 24 -4.17 -1.95 14.47
N LEU A 25 -4.88 -0.99 13.89
CA LEU A 25 -4.29 0.13 13.15
C LEU A 25 -3.40 1.01 14.05
N THR A 26 -3.85 1.34 15.26
CA THR A 26 -3.03 2.11 16.22
C THR A 26 -1.81 1.33 16.71
N THR A 27 -1.89 -0.01 16.74
CA THR A 27 -0.71 -0.86 17.01
C THR A 27 0.30 -0.78 15.86
N THR A 28 -0.16 -0.83 14.61
CA THR A 28 0.71 -0.65 13.44
C THR A 28 1.34 0.75 13.43
N ILE A 29 0.59 1.80 13.76
CA ILE A 29 1.10 3.17 13.94
C ILE A 29 2.16 3.20 15.04
N ALA A 30 1.90 2.58 16.20
CA ALA A 30 2.86 2.52 17.31
C ALA A 30 4.18 1.84 16.91
N GLN A 31 4.10 0.76 16.12
CA GLN A 31 5.28 0.08 15.56
C GLN A 31 6.03 0.97 14.56
N LYS A 32 5.31 1.59 13.61
CA LYS A 32 5.87 2.52 12.62
C LYS A 32 6.67 3.66 13.25
N TYR A 33 6.15 4.25 14.33
CA TYR A 33 6.81 5.36 15.03
C TYR A 33 7.76 4.91 16.16
N GLY A 34 7.86 3.61 16.45
CA GLY A 34 8.63 3.09 17.58
C GLY A 34 8.12 3.55 18.96
N ASP A 35 6.86 3.98 19.06
CA ASP A 35 6.28 4.55 20.28
C ASP A 35 5.05 3.74 20.73
N LYS A 36 5.25 2.84 21.70
CA LYS A 36 4.20 2.00 22.29
C LYS A 36 3.06 2.82 22.91
N SER A 37 3.30 4.07 23.31
CA SER A 37 2.27 4.92 23.93
C SER A 37 1.20 5.37 22.93
N ARG A 38 1.42 5.20 21.62
CA ARG A 38 0.44 5.47 20.55
C ARG A 38 -0.60 4.36 20.38
N ARG A 39 -0.38 3.18 20.97
CA ARG A 39 -1.34 2.08 20.90
C ARG A 39 -2.57 2.39 21.75
N ILE A 40 -3.75 2.15 21.19
CA ILE A 40 -5.03 2.36 21.86
C ILE A 40 -5.80 1.04 21.91
N SER A 41 -6.19 0.58 23.10
CA SER A 41 -6.97 -0.65 23.23
C SER A 41 -8.44 -0.43 22.90
N ALA A 42 -9.10 -1.45 22.33
CA ALA A 42 -10.52 -1.41 22.00
C ALA A 42 -11.41 -1.10 23.22
N SER A 43 -11.05 -1.63 24.39
CA SER A 43 -11.76 -1.39 25.66
C SER A 43 -11.64 0.06 26.13
N TRP A 44 -10.45 0.66 26.01
CA TRP A 44 -10.27 2.07 26.36
C TRP A 44 -11.04 2.97 25.39
N LEU A 45 -10.95 2.73 24.08
CA LEU A 45 -11.66 3.51 23.08
C LEU A 45 -13.17 3.45 23.28
N GLY A 46 -13.72 2.25 23.56
CA GLY A 46 -15.14 2.08 23.85
C GLY A 46 -15.61 2.76 25.15
N ARG A 47 -14.72 3.03 26.11
CA ARG A 47 -15.03 3.86 27.28
C ARG A 47 -15.05 5.35 26.90
N VAL A 48 -14.03 5.83 26.20
CA VAL A 48 -13.94 7.23 25.75
C VAL A 48 -15.07 7.64 24.80
N GLU A 49 -15.58 6.72 23.99
CA GLU A 49 -16.73 6.99 23.12
C GLU A 49 -18.06 7.15 23.88
N ARG A 50 -18.16 6.56 25.08
CA ARG A 50 -19.37 6.61 25.93
C ARG A 50 -19.29 7.68 27.00
N GLU A 51 -18.10 7.83 27.59
CA GLU A 51 -17.81 8.68 28.73
C GLU A 51 -16.88 9.80 28.27
N ASN A 52 -17.16 11.02 28.70
CA ASN A 52 -16.39 12.17 28.28
C ASN A 52 -15.06 12.27 29.07
N HIS A 53 -14.03 11.58 28.57
CA HIS A 53 -12.68 11.55 29.14
C HIS A 53 -11.72 12.48 28.40
N SER A 54 -10.71 12.98 29.11
CA SER A 54 -9.57 13.68 28.51
C SER A 54 -8.71 12.70 27.70
N ILE A 55 -8.37 13.07 26.46
CA ILE A 55 -7.60 12.25 25.53
C ILE A 55 -6.18 12.81 25.45
N ALA A 56 -5.17 11.98 25.71
CA ALA A 56 -3.78 12.38 25.55
C ALA A 56 -3.47 12.74 24.09
N HIS A 57 -2.63 13.76 23.87
CA HIS A 57 -2.30 14.26 22.53
C HIS A 57 -1.82 13.15 21.57
N LYS A 58 -0.97 12.23 22.03
CA LYS A 58 -0.46 11.11 21.22
C LYS A 58 -1.55 10.14 20.74
N TRP A 59 -2.59 9.94 21.55
CA TRP A 59 -3.74 9.11 21.16
C TRP A 59 -4.60 9.82 20.14
N LEU A 60 -4.79 11.13 20.30
CA LEU A 60 -5.49 11.94 19.31
C LEU A 60 -4.76 11.92 17.95
N GLU A 61 -3.44 12.05 17.93
CA GLU A 61 -2.65 11.93 16.69
C GLU A 61 -2.80 10.57 16.01
N SER A 62 -2.83 9.49 16.80
CA SER A 62 -3.04 8.14 16.25
C SER A 62 -4.45 7.97 15.69
N LEU A 63 -5.47 8.49 16.39
CA LEU A 63 -6.86 8.45 15.92
C LEU A 63 -7.07 9.32 14.67
N LYS A 64 -6.41 10.49 14.58
CA LYS A 64 -6.41 11.33 13.37
C LYS A 64 -5.88 10.57 12.16
N GLU A 65 -4.75 9.87 12.31
CA GLU A 65 -4.18 9.07 11.21
C GLU A 65 -5.10 7.91 10.83
N VAL A 66 -5.68 7.21 11.82
CA VAL A 66 -6.64 6.11 11.59
C VAL A 66 -7.91 6.59 10.90
N TYR A 67 -8.46 7.74 11.29
CA TYR A 67 -9.73 8.27 10.79
C TYR A 67 -9.59 9.20 9.59
N GLY A 68 -8.36 9.64 9.29
CA GLY A 68 -8.04 10.41 8.10
C GLY A 68 -8.56 11.83 8.19
N VAL A 69 -8.58 12.34 9.42
CA VAL A 69 -9.13 13.65 9.77
C VAL A 69 -8.03 14.59 10.25
N THR A 70 -8.10 15.84 9.84
CA THR A 70 -7.22 16.89 10.37
C THR A 70 -7.68 17.33 11.77
N HIS A 71 -6.84 18.08 12.48
CA HIS A 71 -7.24 18.68 13.76
C HIS A 71 -8.46 19.61 13.61
N GLU A 72 -8.52 20.33 12.49
CA GLU A 72 -9.61 21.25 12.15
C GLU A 72 -10.91 20.48 11.87
N GLU A 73 -10.84 19.39 11.09
CA GLU A 73 -11.98 18.52 10.76
C GLU A 73 -12.57 17.80 12.00
N LEU A 74 -11.79 17.60 13.07
CA LEU A 74 -12.29 17.07 14.36
C LEU A 74 -13.06 18.12 15.18
N THR A 75 -12.84 19.40 14.88
CA THR A 75 -13.45 20.53 15.60
C THR A 75 -14.72 20.99 14.90
N ASP A 76 -14.74 20.95 13.57
CA ASP A 76 -15.90 21.24 12.73
C ASP A 76 -16.98 20.13 12.81
N ASP A 77 -18.23 20.47 12.51
CA ASP A 77 -19.39 19.56 12.56
C ASP A 77 -19.69 18.91 11.19
N LEU A 78 -19.06 19.39 10.12
CA LEU A 78 -19.25 18.88 8.76
C LEU A 78 -17.96 18.23 8.24
N ILE A 79 -17.94 16.90 8.18
CA ILE A 79 -16.85 16.13 7.58
C ILE A 79 -17.29 15.66 6.19
N PRO A 80 -16.93 16.36 5.10
CA PRO A 80 -17.18 15.88 3.75
C PRO A 80 -16.20 14.75 3.42
N GLU A 81 -16.60 13.50 3.67
CA GLU A 81 -15.84 12.36 3.17
C GLU A 81 -16.07 12.20 1.65
N SER A 82 -14.99 12.19 0.86
CA SER A 82 -15.11 11.90 -0.56
C SER A 82 -15.58 10.45 -0.80
N LYS A 83 -16.47 10.26 -1.78
CA LYS A 83 -17.00 8.93 -2.17
C LYS A 83 -15.87 7.93 -2.50
N ALA A 84 -14.77 8.42 -3.06
CA ALA A 84 -13.57 7.64 -3.36
C ALA A 84 -12.90 7.07 -2.09
N THR A 85 -12.68 7.93 -1.09
CA THR A 85 -12.08 7.53 0.20
C THR A 85 -12.96 6.49 0.91
N ARG A 86 -14.30 6.64 0.85
CA ARG A 86 -15.24 5.64 1.40
C ARG A 86 -15.14 4.27 0.72
N SER A 87 -15.00 4.25 -0.61
CA SER A 87 -14.82 2.99 -1.36
C SER A 87 -13.51 2.30 -0.99
N LEU A 88 -12.42 3.07 -0.93
CA LEU A 88 -11.10 2.59 -0.51
C LEU A 88 -11.13 1.96 0.89
N HIS A 89 -11.82 2.62 1.83
CA HIS A 89 -11.99 2.10 3.19
C HIS A 89 -12.62 0.72 3.27
N HIS A 90 -13.62 0.46 2.42
CA HIS A 90 -14.28 -0.83 2.39
C HIS A 90 -13.37 -1.92 1.83
N GLN A 91 -12.54 -1.60 0.83
CA GLN A 91 -11.68 -2.56 0.17
C GLN A 91 -10.36 -2.81 0.93
N LEU A 92 -9.88 -1.82 1.68
CA LEU A 92 -8.64 -1.87 2.46
C LEU A 92 -8.87 -1.44 3.92
N PRO A 93 -9.68 -2.18 4.70
CA PRO A 93 -10.08 -1.77 6.06
C PRO A 93 -8.92 -1.79 7.08
N ASP A 94 -7.84 -2.51 6.77
CA ASP A 94 -6.64 -2.62 7.59
C ASP A 94 -5.59 -1.54 7.26
N ILE A 95 -5.93 -0.56 6.41
CA ILE A 95 -5.08 0.59 6.08
C ILE A 95 -5.66 1.85 6.73
N PRO A 96 -4.83 2.70 7.40
CA PRO A 96 -5.31 3.94 7.98
C PRO A 96 -5.99 4.86 6.96
N ALA A 97 -7.07 5.52 7.36
CA ALA A 97 -7.81 6.45 6.48
C ALA A 97 -6.95 7.57 5.90
N ALA A 98 -5.99 8.10 6.68
CA ALA A 98 -5.09 9.14 6.19
C ALA A 98 -4.26 8.67 4.98
N VAL A 99 -3.83 7.41 5.01
CA VAL A 99 -3.10 6.77 3.91
C VAL A 99 -4.01 6.65 2.70
N LEU A 100 -5.23 6.13 2.89
CA LEU A 100 -6.22 5.98 1.80
C LEU A 100 -6.65 7.31 1.20
N LYS A 101 -6.86 8.35 2.02
CA LYS A 101 -7.20 9.72 1.57
C LYS A 101 -6.09 10.29 0.69
N GLY A 102 -4.83 10.10 1.07
CA GLY A 102 -3.72 10.57 0.26
C GLY A 102 -3.47 9.71 -0.99
N LEU A 103 -3.73 8.40 -0.97
CA LEU A 103 -3.77 7.57 -2.19
C LEU A 103 -4.86 8.04 -3.16
N ALA A 104 -6.06 8.36 -2.65
CA ALA A 104 -7.14 8.91 -3.46
C ALA A 104 -6.80 10.27 -4.10
N GLY A 105 -5.89 11.02 -3.48
CA GLY A 105 -5.42 12.34 -3.93
C GLY A 105 -4.18 12.31 -4.86
N LEU A 106 -3.71 11.13 -5.29
CA LEU A 106 -2.48 10.96 -6.09
C LEU A 106 -2.48 11.65 -7.46
N GLY A 107 -3.56 12.32 -7.86
CA GLY A 107 -3.61 13.16 -9.07
C GLY A 107 -2.54 14.25 -9.15
N ALA A 108 -1.86 14.57 -8.04
CA ALA A 108 -0.86 15.64 -7.94
C ALA A 108 0.62 15.18 -7.97
N SER A 109 0.95 13.99 -8.47
CA SER A 109 2.36 13.62 -8.77
C SER A 109 3.29 13.45 -7.54
N LEU A 110 2.78 12.95 -6.41
CA LEU A 110 3.61 12.66 -5.24
C LEU A 110 3.63 11.16 -4.94
N LEU A 111 4.82 10.58 -4.78
CA LEU A 111 4.99 9.26 -4.17
C LEU A 111 4.39 9.26 -2.76
N PRO A 112 3.82 8.14 -2.31
CA PRO A 112 3.46 8.00 -0.91
C PRO A 112 4.71 8.23 -0.02
N PRO A 113 4.54 8.85 1.16
CA PRO A 113 5.59 8.90 2.16
C PRO A 113 6.18 7.50 2.39
N GLU A 114 7.50 7.39 2.51
CA GLU A 114 8.20 6.10 2.76
C GLU A 114 7.61 5.34 3.96
N SER A 115 7.17 6.09 4.97
CA SER A 115 6.51 5.57 6.16
C SER A 115 5.22 4.78 5.90
N TRP A 116 4.60 4.93 4.73
CA TRP A 116 3.40 4.17 4.36
C TRP A 116 3.69 2.74 3.96
N LEU A 117 4.94 2.43 3.60
CA LEU A 117 5.35 1.09 3.22
C LEU A 117 5.07 0.07 4.35
N ALA A 118 5.11 0.51 5.61
CA ALA A 118 4.76 -0.30 6.77
C ALA A 118 3.29 -0.80 6.76
N TYR A 119 2.40 -0.14 6.02
CA TYR A 119 1.00 -0.55 5.88
C TYR A 119 0.77 -1.52 4.71
N PHE A 120 1.74 -1.66 3.80
CA PHE A 120 1.67 -2.54 2.64
C PHE A 120 2.82 -3.57 2.70
N PRO A 121 2.74 -4.58 3.60
CA PRO A 121 3.79 -5.60 3.70
C PRO A 121 3.90 -6.42 2.41
N THR A 122 2.76 -6.71 1.77
CA THR A 122 2.65 -7.48 0.52
C THR A 122 2.18 -6.58 -0.62
N THR A 123 2.54 -6.96 -1.84
CA THR A 123 2.07 -6.28 -3.06
C THR A 123 0.54 -6.33 -3.11
N THR A 124 -0.06 -5.18 -3.40
CA THR A 124 -1.50 -4.97 -3.22
C THR A 124 -2.07 -4.21 -4.41
N LEU A 125 -3.15 -4.73 -4.99
CA LEU A 125 -3.95 -3.99 -5.96
C LEU A 125 -4.72 -2.87 -5.25
N LEU A 126 -4.59 -1.64 -5.73
CA LEU A 126 -5.32 -0.50 -5.20
C LEU A 126 -6.71 -0.43 -5.86
N PRO A 127 -7.75 -0.08 -5.09
CA PRO A 127 -9.06 0.23 -5.63
C PRO A 127 -8.99 1.38 -6.65
N PRO A 128 -9.96 1.50 -7.58
CA PRO A 128 -9.98 2.58 -8.56
C PRO A 128 -9.83 3.95 -7.89
N LEU A 129 -8.70 4.61 -8.14
CA LEU A 129 -8.43 5.94 -7.63
C LEU A 129 -9.31 6.91 -8.44
N ALA A 130 -10.08 7.76 -7.75
CA ALA A 130 -10.87 8.75 -8.44
C ALA A 130 -9.94 9.63 -9.27
N GLN A 131 -10.14 9.62 -10.59
CA GLN A 131 -9.42 10.52 -11.48
C GLN A 131 -9.96 11.92 -11.19
N THR A 132 -9.19 12.75 -10.48
CA THR A 132 -9.52 14.16 -10.37
C THR A 132 -9.39 14.75 -11.78
N GLU A 133 -10.49 15.24 -12.33
CA GLU A 133 -10.46 16.07 -13.53
C GLU A 133 -9.73 17.37 -13.18
N GLY A 134 -8.41 17.39 -13.35
CA GLY A 134 -7.62 18.57 -13.03
C GLY A 134 -6.13 18.26 -12.96
N SER A 135 -5.38 18.89 -13.86
CA SER A 135 -3.92 19.03 -13.87
C SER A 135 -3.06 17.77 -14.03
N SER A 136 -3.11 17.14 -15.21
CA SER A 136 -1.90 16.50 -15.74
C SER A 136 -1.55 17.17 -17.08
N PRO A 137 -0.36 17.78 -17.23
CA PRO A 137 0.01 18.41 -18.48
C PRO A 137 0.30 17.31 -19.53
N ALA A 138 -0.35 17.43 -20.68
CA ALA A 138 0.03 16.81 -21.94
C ALA A 138 0.07 15.25 -22.01
N ARG A 139 -1.11 14.62 -22.06
CA ARG A 139 -1.44 13.65 -23.13
C ARG A 139 -2.93 13.38 -23.13
N LYS A 140 -3.58 13.51 -24.28
CA LYS A 140 -4.96 13.05 -24.49
C LYS A 140 -5.00 11.57 -24.13
N ARG A 141 -5.56 11.23 -22.96
CA ARG A 141 -5.78 9.85 -22.54
C ARG A 141 -6.80 9.24 -23.52
N PRO A 142 -6.56 8.04 -24.08
CA PRO A 142 -7.60 7.34 -24.79
C PRO A 142 -8.77 7.13 -23.83
N ARG A 143 -9.97 7.54 -24.25
CA ARG A 143 -11.15 7.73 -23.40
C ARG A 143 -11.74 6.42 -22.83
N ASN A 144 -11.06 5.28 -23.02
CA ASN A 144 -11.65 3.94 -22.85
C ASN A 144 -10.72 2.86 -22.26
N THR A 145 -9.52 3.20 -21.81
CA THR A 145 -8.65 2.24 -21.09
C THR A 145 -8.83 2.49 -19.59
N GLU A 146 -9.44 1.54 -18.88
CA GLU A 146 -9.46 1.54 -17.43
C GLU A 146 -8.04 1.23 -16.94
N TYR A 147 -7.39 2.21 -16.31
CA TYR A 147 -6.12 1.97 -15.64
C TYR A 147 -6.39 1.58 -14.20
N LEU A 148 -5.80 0.45 -13.80
CA LEU A 148 -5.76 0.03 -12.40
C LEU A 148 -4.46 0.54 -11.77
N TYR A 149 -4.42 0.59 -10.45
CA TYR A 149 -3.20 0.97 -9.72
C TYR A 149 -2.82 -0.14 -8.76
N GLY A 150 -1.53 -0.34 -8.54
CA GLY A 150 -1.00 -1.26 -7.54
C GLY A 150 0.11 -0.60 -6.73
N ILE A 151 0.35 -1.08 -5.53
CA ILE A 151 1.51 -0.73 -4.73
C ILE A 151 2.35 -1.98 -4.46
N LEU A 152 3.66 -1.89 -4.72
CA LEU A 152 4.59 -2.98 -4.40
C LEU A 152 4.79 -3.04 -2.89
N GLY A 153 4.72 -4.24 -2.34
CA GLY A 153 4.85 -4.47 -0.91
C GLY A 153 6.25 -4.20 -0.38
N ALA A 154 6.36 -4.00 0.94
CA ALA A 154 7.62 -3.85 1.64
C ALA A 154 8.57 -5.04 1.45
N SER A 155 8.00 -6.24 1.30
CA SER A 155 8.74 -7.48 1.09
C SER A 155 8.97 -7.83 -0.38
N ASP A 156 8.45 -7.04 -1.32
CA ASP A 156 8.56 -7.31 -2.75
C ASP A 156 9.88 -6.78 -3.32
N ASN A 157 10.89 -7.65 -3.30
CA ASN A 157 12.23 -7.37 -3.80
C ASN A 157 12.46 -7.89 -5.23
N THR A 158 11.40 -8.37 -5.90
CA THR A 158 11.49 -9.13 -7.17
C THR A 158 12.18 -8.35 -8.28
N LEU A 159 11.93 -7.04 -8.36
CA LEU A 159 12.41 -6.19 -9.45
C LEU A 159 13.54 -5.22 -9.05
N ILE A 160 14.13 -5.37 -7.86
CA ILE A 160 15.23 -4.49 -7.43
C ILE A 160 16.43 -4.66 -8.39
N PRO A 161 17.10 -3.56 -8.85
CA PRO A 161 16.88 -2.16 -8.47
C PRO A 161 15.92 -1.37 -9.38
N PHE A 162 15.32 -1.99 -10.39
CA PHE A 162 14.50 -1.33 -11.41
C PHE A 162 13.18 -0.78 -10.85
N VAL A 163 12.56 -1.54 -9.94
CA VAL A 163 11.37 -1.11 -9.21
C VAL A 163 11.59 -1.40 -7.73
N GLN A 164 11.44 -0.37 -6.88
CA GLN A 164 11.67 -0.50 -5.44
C GLN A 164 10.38 -0.88 -4.70
N PRO A 165 10.49 -1.55 -3.54
CA PRO A 165 9.39 -1.68 -2.59
C PRO A 165 8.69 -0.34 -2.34
N GLY A 166 7.36 -0.35 -2.27
CA GLY A 166 6.53 0.85 -2.11
C GLY A 166 6.31 1.68 -3.38
N ALA A 167 6.85 1.24 -4.53
CA ALA A 167 6.52 1.85 -5.80
C ALA A 167 5.04 1.70 -6.13
N ILE A 168 4.47 2.74 -6.77
CA ILE A 168 3.12 2.70 -7.33
C ILE A 168 3.22 2.36 -8.80
N VAL A 169 2.43 1.39 -9.24
CA VAL A 169 2.35 0.96 -10.63
C VAL A 169 1.00 1.32 -11.23
N GLU A 170 1.01 1.86 -12.45
CA GLU A 170 -0.18 2.03 -13.29
C GLU A 170 -0.28 0.83 -14.23
N ILE A 171 -1.42 0.15 -14.18
CA ILE A 171 -1.66 -1.14 -14.81
C ILE A 171 -2.68 -0.94 -15.92
N ASP A 172 -2.31 -1.32 -17.13
CA ASP A 172 -3.20 -1.44 -18.27
C ASP A 172 -3.98 -2.75 -18.17
N SER A 173 -5.23 -2.66 -17.72
CA SER A 173 -6.10 -3.82 -17.57
C SER A 173 -6.72 -4.27 -18.90
N SER A 174 -6.32 -3.73 -20.05
CA SER A 174 -6.74 -4.30 -21.35
C SER A 174 -5.85 -5.47 -21.79
N ILE A 175 -4.69 -5.65 -21.15
CA ILE A 175 -3.66 -6.62 -21.54
C ILE A 175 -3.62 -7.79 -20.54
N HIS A 176 -4.32 -8.88 -20.85
CA HIS A 176 -4.43 -10.08 -20.00
C HIS A 176 -3.66 -11.30 -20.53
N LYS A 177 -2.66 -11.09 -21.39
CA LYS A 177 -1.82 -12.17 -21.95
C LYS A 177 -0.36 -11.79 -21.87
N ILE A 178 0.49 -12.77 -21.55
CA ILE A 178 1.95 -12.61 -21.64
C ILE A 178 2.36 -12.57 -23.10
N ASP A 179 3.23 -11.63 -23.46
CA ASP A 179 3.85 -11.58 -24.78
C ASP A 179 4.93 -12.66 -24.89
N SER A 180 4.55 -13.81 -25.45
CA SER A 180 5.43 -14.96 -25.68
C SER A 180 6.03 -14.99 -27.10
N GLY A 181 5.65 -14.06 -27.98
CA GLY A 181 6.06 -14.06 -29.39
C GLY A 181 7.31 -13.23 -29.66
N ARG A 182 7.68 -12.36 -28.72
CA ARG A 182 8.78 -11.41 -28.88
C ARG A 182 10.02 -11.87 -28.14
N VAL A 183 11.14 -11.95 -28.86
CA VAL A 183 12.46 -12.09 -28.25
C VAL A 183 12.93 -10.70 -27.81
N PHE A 184 13.01 -10.49 -26.49
CA PHE A 184 13.54 -9.27 -25.91
C PHE A 184 15.06 -9.33 -25.89
N ARG A 185 15.73 -8.28 -26.37
CA ARG A 185 17.21 -8.23 -26.42
C ARG A 185 17.81 -7.71 -25.12
N SER A 186 16.98 -7.09 -24.29
CA SER A 186 17.37 -6.49 -23.02
C SER A 186 16.23 -6.58 -22.00
N ILE A 187 16.60 -6.65 -20.72
CA ILE A 187 15.65 -6.58 -19.60
C ILE A 187 14.83 -5.28 -19.59
N PHE A 188 15.35 -4.20 -20.17
CA PHE A 188 14.65 -2.91 -20.27
C PHE A 188 13.51 -2.93 -21.30
N GLU A 189 13.53 -3.89 -22.23
CA GLU A 189 12.48 -4.06 -23.22
C GLU A 189 11.38 -5.00 -22.72
N ARG A 190 11.62 -5.73 -21.61
CA ARG A 190 10.71 -6.74 -21.10
C ARG A 190 9.52 -6.08 -20.40
N PRO A 191 8.28 -6.40 -20.81
CA PRO A 191 7.10 -5.89 -20.14
C PRO A 191 7.01 -6.46 -18.71
N ILE A 192 6.66 -5.58 -17.77
CA ILE A 192 6.34 -5.96 -16.40
C ILE A 192 4.84 -6.22 -16.35
N TYR A 193 4.44 -7.31 -15.69
CA TYR A 193 3.04 -7.67 -15.51
C TYR A 193 2.66 -7.62 -14.04
N PHE A 194 1.40 -7.27 -13.79
CA PHE A 194 0.78 -7.39 -12.49
C PHE A 194 -0.13 -8.62 -12.48
N LEU A 195 0.07 -9.50 -11.51
CA LEU A 195 -0.53 -10.82 -11.46
C LEU A 195 -1.32 -11.02 -10.16
N ARG A 196 -2.33 -11.87 -10.21
CA ARG A 196 -3.10 -12.35 -9.06
C ARG A 196 -3.02 -13.86 -8.97
N SER A 197 -2.56 -14.35 -7.82
CA SER A 197 -2.53 -15.76 -7.44
C SER A 197 -3.42 -15.95 -6.19
N HIS A 198 -3.62 -17.19 -5.76
CA HIS A 198 -4.32 -17.51 -4.51
C HIS A 198 -3.61 -16.97 -3.25
N ASP A 199 -2.29 -16.80 -3.31
CA ASP A 199 -1.44 -16.32 -2.20
C ASP A 199 -1.30 -14.80 -2.14
N GLY A 200 -1.77 -14.07 -3.16
CA GLY A 200 -1.67 -12.61 -3.22
C GLY A 200 -1.41 -12.06 -4.61
N TYR A 201 -0.86 -10.85 -4.64
CA TYR A 201 -0.49 -10.16 -5.88
C TYR A 201 1.02 -10.15 -6.07
N HIS A 202 1.44 -10.20 -7.34
CA HIS A 202 2.83 -10.27 -7.74
C HIS A 202 3.09 -9.28 -8.88
N CYS A 203 4.29 -8.72 -8.94
CA CYS A 203 4.68 -7.76 -9.99
C CYS A 203 6.07 -8.12 -10.53
N GLY A 204 6.19 -8.37 -11.83
CA GLY A 204 7.48 -8.75 -12.39
C GLY A 204 7.47 -9.14 -13.85
N TRP A 205 8.64 -9.53 -14.33
CA TRP A 205 8.79 -10.09 -15.67
C TRP A 205 8.28 -11.52 -15.71
N CYS A 206 7.62 -11.88 -16.79
CA CYS A 206 7.02 -13.21 -16.95
C CYS A 206 7.63 -13.92 -18.16
N GLU A 207 7.79 -15.23 -18.03
CA GLU A 207 8.12 -16.15 -19.12
C GLU A 207 7.13 -17.31 -19.15
N LEU A 208 6.63 -17.63 -20.34
CA LEU A 208 5.88 -18.86 -20.58
C LEU A 208 6.84 -19.93 -21.08
N ASP A 209 6.61 -21.16 -20.65
CA ASP A 209 7.31 -22.30 -21.25
C ASP A 209 6.85 -22.57 -22.69
N LEU A 210 7.58 -23.44 -23.40
CA LEU A 210 7.33 -23.73 -24.82
C LEU A 210 5.90 -24.22 -25.10
N LYS A 211 5.26 -24.88 -24.12
CA LYS A 211 3.90 -25.39 -24.22
C LYS A 211 2.84 -24.40 -23.74
N GLN A 212 3.24 -23.23 -23.24
CA GLN A 212 2.37 -22.23 -22.61
C GLN A 212 1.52 -22.78 -21.46
N GLU A 213 2.03 -23.78 -20.77
CA GLU A 213 1.36 -24.42 -19.63
C GLU A 213 1.77 -23.81 -18.31
N TRP A 214 2.98 -23.27 -18.23
CA TRP A 214 3.56 -22.73 -17.02
C TRP A 214 4.02 -21.30 -17.23
N LEU A 215 3.69 -20.45 -16.27
CA LEU A 215 4.19 -19.09 -16.16
C LEU A 215 5.23 -19.04 -15.05
N THR A 216 6.40 -18.51 -15.38
CA THR A 216 7.48 -18.23 -14.44
C THR A 216 7.62 -16.73 -14.26
N LEU A 217 7.54 -16.26 -13.01
CA LEU A 217 7.94 -14.91 -12.63
C LEU A 217 9.45 -14.89 -12.48
N VAL A 218 10.08 -14.07 -13.31
CA VAL A 218 11.53 -13.97 -13.42
C VAL A 218 12.00 -12.78 -12.59
N PRO A 219 12.66 -13.04 -11.45
CA PRO A 219 13.22 -11.98 -10.63
C PRO A 219 14.37 -11.28 -11.36
N SER A 220 14.68 -10.06 -10.93
CA SER A 220 15.90 -9.38 -11.34
C SER A 220 17.12 -10.20 -10.95
N ALA A 221 18.10 -10.30 -11.85
CA ALA A 221 19.38 -10.94 -11.58
C ALA A 221 20.14 -10.30 -10.41
N MET A 222 19.79 -9.06 -10.06
CA MET A 222 20.34 -8.33 -8.91
C MET A 222 19.52 -8.53 -7.62
N SER A 223 18.40 -9.23 -7.68
CA SER A 223 17.61 -9.59 -6.51
C SER A 223 18.00 -10.99 -6.02
N MET A 224 17.87 -11.23 -4.71
CA MET A 224 18.08 -12.55 -4.11
C MET A 224 16.78 -13.37 -4.04
N VAL A 225 15.75 -12.96 -4.81
CA VAL A 225 14.44 -13.61 -4.82
C VAL A 225 14.50 -14.83 -5.74
N SER A 226 13.88 -15.94 -5.32
CA SER A 226 13.79 -17.15 -6.15
C SER A 226 12.70 -17.01 -7.21
N TYR A 227 12.87 -17.71 -8.33
CA TYR A 227 11.82 -17.84 -9.35
C TYR A 227 10.54 -18.41 -8.73
N GLN A 228 9.40 -17.86 -9.13
CA GLN A 228 8.08 -18.41 -8.78
C GLN A 228 7.39 -18.91 -10.04
N ARG A 229 6.67 -20.02 -9.93
CA ARG A 229 6.08 -20.70 -11.08
C ARG A 229 4.66 -21.16 -10.77
N TRP A 230 3.76 -20.95 -11.71
CA TRP A 230 2.35 -21.31 -11.60
C TRP A 230 1.83 -21.90 -12.90
N ARG A 231 0.78 -22.72 -12.81
CA ARG A 231 0.06 -23.21 -13.99
C ARG A 231 -0.70 -22.06 -14.65
N TYR A 232 -0.35 -21.76 -15.90
CA TYR A 232 -0.85 -20.61 -16.62
C TYR A 232 -2.37 -20.71 -16.84
N ARG A 233 -3.11 -19.64 -16.49
CA ARG A 233 -4.59 -19.56 -16.52
C ARG A 233 -5.33 -20.55 -15.61
N GLY A 234 -4.62 -21.31 -14.77
CA GLY A 234 -5.21 -22.17 -13.75
C GLY A 234 -4.96 -21.63 -12.34
N GLU A 235 -3.70 -21.35 -12.04
CA GLU A 235 -3.24 -20.92 -10.70
C GLU A 235 -2.93 -19.41 -10.63
N ILE A 236 -2.78 -18.77 -11.80
CA ILE A 236 -2.39 -17.36 -11.92
C ILE A 236 -3.25 -16.65 -12.96
N GLU A 237 -3.66 -15.43 -12.62
CA GLU A 237 -4.38 -14.51 -13.48
C GLU A 237 -3.55 -13.26 -13.75
N ILE A 238 -3.60 -12.77 -14.99
CA ILE A 238 -2.95 -11.53 -15.39
C ILE A 238 -3.92 -10.38 -15.18
N VAL A 239 -3.66 -9.54 -14.18
CA VAL A 239 -4.45 -8.34 -13.91
C VAL A 239 -4.23 -7.31 -15.03
N GLY A 240 -2.99 -7.18 -15.49
CA GLY A 240 -2.64 -6.29 -16.58
C GLY A 240 -1.14 -6.15 -16.81
N MET A 241 -0.77 -5.36 -17.80
CA MET A 241 0.61 -4.95 -18.05
C MET A 241 0.89 -3.62 -17.33
N VAL A 242 2.05 -3.49 -16.70
CA VAL A 242 2.47 -2.25 -16.04
C VAL A 242 2.98 -1.27 -17.10
N ASN A 243 2.29 -0.13 -17.24
CA ASN A 243 2.65 0.94 -18.19
C ASN A 243 3.52 2.02 -17.55
N ARG A 244 3.35 2.27 -16.25
CA ARG A 244 4.14 3.27 -15.52
C ARG A 244 4.50 2.77 -14.15
N VAL A 245 5.68 3.18 -13.71
CA VAL A 245 6.18 2.96 -12.36
C VAL A 245 6.54 4.32 -11.79
N LEU A 246 5.96 4.64 -10.63
CA LEU A 246 6.38 5.75 -9.80
C LEU A 246 7.14 5.14 -8.62
N THR A 247 8.46 5.31 -8.58
CA THR A 247 9.33 4.72 -7.56
C THR A 247 10.20 5.79 -6.89
N ARG A 248 10.54 5.58 -5.62
CA ARG A 248 11.49 6.42 -4.90
C ARG A 248 12.89 6.15 -5.43
N LEU A 249 13.64 7.22 -5.71
CA LEU A 249 15.05 7.16 -6.05
C LEU A 249 15.89 7.51 -4.82
N GLY A 250 16.99 6.78 -4.60
CA GLY A 250 17.85 6.90 -3.42
C GLY A 250 17.81 5.67 -2.53
N PHE A 251 18.83 5.51 -1.70
CA PHE A 251 18.92 4.38 -0.77
C PHE A 251 17.85 4.51 0.32
N PRO A 252 17.10 3.43 0.64
CA PRO A 252 16.21 3.46 1.80
C PRO A 252 17.05 3.83 3.01
N ARG A 253 16.61 4.84 3.79
CA ARG A 253 17.28 5.15 5.05
C ARG A 253 17.14 3.90 5.90
N LYS A 254 18.26 3.26 6.27
CA LYS A 254 18.28 2.06 7.12
C LYS A 254 17.27 2.23 8.25
N THR A 255 16.12 1.57 8.14
CA THR A 255 15.31 1.27 9.31
C THR A 255 16.20 0.34 10.12
N ARG A 256 16.59 0.72 11.34
CA ARG A 256 17.45 -0.10 12.20
C ARG A 256 16.80 -1.48 12.38
N LEU A 257 17.19 -2.42 11.53
CA LEU A 257 17.17 -3.83 11.84
C LEU A 257 18.52 -4.06 12.50
N ASP A 258 18.47 -4.34 13.81
CA ASP A 258 19.64 -4.67 14.60
C ASP A 258 20.28 -5.93 14.00
N TYR A 259 21.27 -5.73 13.15
CA TYR A 259 22.22 -6.77 12.78
C TYR A 259 23.23 -6.84 13.91
N THR A 260 23.00 -7.72 14.89
CA THR A 260 24.08 -8.21 15.76
C THR A 260 25.00 -9.07 14.92
N SER A 261 26.19 -8.55 14.64
CA SER A 261 27.27 -9.29 13.98
C SER A 261 27.70 -10.46 14.88
N PRO A 262 27.91 -11.69 14.34
CA PRO A 262 28.35 -12.84 15.14
C PRO A 262 29.81 -12.78 15.63
N ASP A 263 30.60 -11.75 15.29
CA ASP A 263 32.06 -11.82 15.36
C ASP A 263 32.70 -11.01 16.51
N GLU A 264 32.08 -10.96 17.69
CA GLU A 264 32.67 -10.31 18.88
C GLU A 264 33.02 -11.28 20.01
N HIS A 265 33.28 -12.56 19.73
CA HIS A 265 33.85 -13.49 20.72
C HIS A 265 35.12 -14.15 20.19
N SER A 266 36.15 -13.35 19.90
CA SER A 266 37.55 -13.80 19.91
C SER A 266 38.46 -12.58 19.97
N ASN A 267 38.75 -12.12 21.18
CA ASN A 267 40.10 -11.75 21.62
C ASN A 267 40.02 -11.22 23.06
N SER A 268 40.24 -12.13 24.00
CA SER A 268 40.75 -11.81 25.32
C SER A 268 41.73 -12.92 25.68
N THR A 269 43.01 -12.62 25.47
CA THR A 269 44.13 -13.25 26.16
C THR A 269 45.03 -12.11 26.62
#